data_AF-H2CBF3-F1
#
_entry.id   AF-H2CBF3-F1
#
_cell.length_a   1.000
_cell.length_b   1.000
_cell.length_c   1.000
_cell.angle_alpha   90.00
_cell.angle_beta   90.00
_cell.angle_gamma   90.00
#
_symmetry.space_group_name_H-M   'P 1'
#
loop_
_entity.id
_entity.type
_entity.pdbx_description
1 polymer ?
#
loop_
_entity_poly.entity_id
_entity_poly.type
_entity_poly.pdbx_seq_one_letter_code
_entity_poly.pdbx_strand_id
1 'polypeptide(L)' 'MDVYSHILGFAFGAMLIGWSVWMLVLHFRTPPELRAKRRVRPWIPIVFLLIGLADLSKAIRDLMKDM' A
#
# COMPACT_ATOMS: atom_id res chain seq x y z
N MET A 1 -8.57 -22.76 7.90
CA MET A 1 -8.56 -21.37 7.38
C MET A 1 -7.12 -20.96 7.08
N ASP A 2 -6.33 -21.86 6.49
CA ASP A 2 -6.21 -22.12 5.04
C ASP A 2 -5.41 -21.02 4.37
N VAL A 3 -4.11 -21.29 4.23
CA VAL A 3 -3.02 -20.65 3.47
C VAL A 3 -3.47 -19.66 2.38
N TYR A 4 -4.53 -19.96 1.63
CA TYR A 4 -5.17 -19.05 0.67
C TYR A 4 -5.53 -17.68 1.25
N SER A 5 -6.02 -17.59 2.49
CA SER A 5 -6.34 -16.32 3.13
C SER A 5 -5.09 -15.48 3.43
N HIS A 6 -3.96 -16.14 3.72
CA HIS A 6 -2.67 -15.46 3.93
C HIS A 6 -2.05 -14.98 2.61
N ILE A 7 -2.12 -15.80 1.54
CA ILE A 7 -1.64 -15.42 0.21
C ILE A 7 -2.45 -14.26 -0.37
N LEU A 8 -3.78 -14.29 -0.21
CA LEU A 8 -4.65 -13.20 -0.63
C LEU A 8 -4.37 -11.92 0.15
N GLY A 9 -4.18 -11.99 1.47
CA GLY A 9 -3.77 -10.85 2.29
C GLY A 9 -2.43 -10.26 1.82
N PHE A 10 -1.43 -11.10 1.60
CA PHE A 10 -0.11 -10.68 1.12
C PHE A 10 -0.17 -10.03 -0.26
N ALA A 11 -0.92 -10.63 -1.21
CA ALA A 11 -1.11 -10.08 -2.54
C ALA A 11 -1.86 -8.73 -2.50
N PHE A 12 -2.88 -8.60 -1.65
CA PHE A 12 -3.64 -7.37 -1.50
C PHE A 12 -2.80 -6.26 -0.84
N GLY A 13 -2.03 -6.60 0.19
CA GLY A 13 -1.07 -5.70 0.82
C GLY A 13 0.00 -5.21 -0.14
N ALA A 14 0.62 -6.12 -0.91
CA ALA A 14 1.61 -5.78 -1.93
C ALA A 14 1.02 -4.89 -3.04
N MET A 15 -0.20 -5.18 -3.49
CA MET A 15 -0.92 -4.39 -4.49
C MET A 15 -1.25 -2.98 -3.96
N LEU A 16 -1.70 -2.86 -2.72
CA LEU A 16 -1.97 -1.57 -2.06
C LEU A 16 -0.70 -0.73 -1.88
N ILE A 17 0.40 -1.36 -1.46
CA ILE A 17 1.71 -0.70 -1.34
C ILE A 17 2.16 -0.21 -2.73
N GLY A 18 2.13 -1.08 -3.74
CA GLY A 18 2.50 -0.74 -5.12
C GLY A 18 1.68 0.42 -5.69
N TRP A 19 0.35 0.38 -5.52
CA TRP A 19 -0.54 1.46 -5.93
C TRP A 19 -0.26 2.78 -5.21
N SER A 20 0.01 2.71 -3.90
CA SER A 20 0.31 3.88 -3.08
C SER A 20 1.62 4.54 -3.49
N VAL A 21 2.67 3.76 -3.70
CA VAL A 21 3.96 4.23 -4.22
C VAL A 21 3.78 4.83 -5.61
N TRP A 22 3.03 4.18 -6.49
CA TRP A 22 2.74 4.70 -7.84
C TRP A 22 2.03 6.06 -7.79
N MET A 23 1.02 6.22 -6.94
CA MET A 23 0.32 7.48 -6.75
C MET A 23 1.20 8.58 -6.16
N LEU A 24 2.10 8.23 -5.23
CA LEU A 24 3.11 9.15 -4.68
C LEU A 24 4.09 9.60 -5.77
N VAL A 25 4.62 8.68 -6.58
CA VAL A 25 5.51 8.99 -7.70
C VAL A 25 4.82 9.91 -8.71
N LEU A 26 3.57 9.61 -9.08
CA LEU A 26 2.77 10.48 -9.93
C LEU A 26 2.58 11.86 -9.29
N HIS A 27 2.33 11.92 -7.98
CA HIS A 27 2.19 13.19 -7.27
C HIS A 27 3.46 14.04 -7.35
N PHE A 28 4.65 13.45 -7.17
CA PHE A 28 5.92 14.16 -7.28
C PHE A 28 6.29 14.54 -8.71
N ARG A 29 5.99 13.67 -9.69
CA ARG A 29 6.22 13.95 -11.12
C ARG A 29 5.24 14.96 -11.71
N THR A 30 4.08 15.15 -11.10
CA THR A 30 3.09 16.12 -11.58
C THR A 30 3.51 17.53 -11.15
N PRO A 31 3.60 18.49 -12.09
CA PRO A 31 3.85 19.89 -11.77
C PRO A 31 2.88 20.42 -10.72
N PRO A 32 3.31 21.30 -9.80
CA PRO A 32 2.46 21.86 -8.73
C PRO A 32 1.18 22.51 -9.28
N GLU A 33 1.26 23.07 -10.48
CA GLU A 33 0.19 23.73 -11.24
C GLU A 33 -0.98 22.78 -11.56
N LEU A 34 -0.65 21.54 -11.94
CA LEU A 34 -1.62 20.48 -12.24
C LEU A 34 -2.07 19.73 -10.98
N ARG A 35 -1.28 19.82 -9.90
CA ARG A 35 -1.58 19.22 -8.60
C ARG A 35 -2.77 19.87 -7.91
N ALA A 36 -2.94 21.19 -8.05
CA ALA A 36 -4.07 21.92 -7.47
C ALA A 36 -5.44 21.51 -8.06
N LYS A 37 -5.48 21.02 -9.30
CA LYS A 37 -6.70 20.50 -9.95
C LYS A 37 -6.98 19.02 -9.63
N ARG A 38 -6.03 18.27 -9.06
CA ARG A 38 -6.23 16.85 -8.75
C ARG A 38 -7.08 16.68 -7.50
N ARG A 39 -8.21 16.00 -7.63
CA ARG A 39 -9.11 15.63 -6.51
C ARG A 39 -8.45 14.65 -5.51
N VAL A 40 -7.47 13.86 -5.97
CA VAL A 40 -6.77 12.88 -5.12
C VAL A 40 -5.72 13.60 -4.28
N ARG A 41 -6.02 13.76 -2.99
CA ARG A 41 -5.11 14.35 -2.02
C ARG A 41 -3.97 13.38 -1.69
N PRO A 42 -2.73 13.86 -1.51
CA PRO A 42 -1.55 13.01 -1.28
C PRO A 42 -1.60 12.20 0.02
N TRP A 43 -2.43 12.61 0.99
CA TRP A 43 -2.61 11.83 2.22
C TRP A 43 -3.31 10.48 1.99
N ILE A 44 -4.13 10.35 0.94
CA ILE A 44 -4.86 9.12 0.63
C ILE A 44 -3.87 7.96 0.35
N PRO A 45 -2.94 8.07 -0.62
CA PRO A 45 -1.95 7.02 -0.83
C PRO A 45 -1.03 6.81 0.37
N ILE A 46 -0.76 7.84 1.20
CA ILE A 46 0.03 7.66 2.43
C ILE A 46 -0.70 6.77 3.44
N VAL A 47 -2.00 6.98 3.66
CA VAL A 47 -2.81 6.14 4.56
C VAL A 47 -2.87 4.70 4.05
N PHE A 48 -3.09 4.49 2.75
CA PHE A 48 -3.09 3.15 2.16
C PHE A 48 -1.71 2.47 2.25
N LEU A 49 -0.61 3.23 2.12
CA LEU A 49 0.74 2.72 2.30
C LEU A 49 0.92 2.20 3.74
N LEU A 50 0.49 2.96 4.74
CA LEU A 50 0.60 2.56 6.15
C LEU A 50 -0.24 1.32 6.48
N ILE A 51 -1.44 1.23 5.94
CA ILE A 51 -2.30 0.04 6.09
C ILE A 51 -1.64 -1.17 5.45
N GLY A 52 -1.16 -1.05 4.21
CA GLY A 52 -0.46 -2.12 3.51
C GLY A 52 0.82 -2.56 4.25
N LEU A 53 1.57 -1.62 4.82
CA LEU A 53 2.77 -1.92 5.61
C LEU A 53 2.44 -2.66 6.91
N ALA A 54 1.36 -2.28 7.60
CA ALA A 54 0.91 -2.94 8.82
C ALA A 54 0.45 -4.38 8.54
N ASP A 55 -0.28 -4.58 7.44
CA ASP A 55 -0.74 -5.91 7.01
C ASP A 55 0.45 -6.81 6.61
N LEU A 56 1.38 -6.28 5.83
CA LEU A 56 2.63 -6.96 5.47
C LEU A 56 3.46 -7.32 6.70
N SER A 57 3.58 -6.40 7.66
CA SER A 57 4.32 -6.63 8.90
C SER A 57 3.68 -7.72 9.76
N LYS A 58 2.34 -7.82 9.75
CA LYS A 58 1.62 -8.91 10.41
C LYS A 58 1.83 -10.25 9.71
N ALA A 59 1.74 -10.28 8.38
CA ALA A 59 1.98 -11.49 7.59
C ALA A 59 3.41 -12.03 7.75
N ILE A 60 4.42 -11.15 7.76
CA ILE A 60 5.81 -11.52 8.01
C ILE A 60 5.99 -12.06 9.45
N ARG A 61 5.33 -11.44 10.43
CA ARG A 61 5.42 -11.86 11.83
C ARG A 61 4.76 -13.20 12.10
N ASP A 62 3.65 -13.50 11.44
CA ASP A 62 3.01 -14.82 11.49
C ASP A 62 3.91 -15.86 10.81
N LEU A 63 4.47 -15.56 9.63
CA LEU A 63 5.41 -16.46 8.94
C LEU A 63 6.66 -16.76 9.79
N MET A 64 7.20 -15.77 10.50
CA MET A 64 8.33 -15.95 11.42
C MET A 64 7.99 -16.76 12.68
N LYS A 65 6.71 -16.80 13.09
CA LYS A 65 6.26 -17.58 14.25
C LYS A 65 5.98 -19.04 13.91
N ASP A 66 5.65 -19.31 12.65
CA ASP A 66 5.43 -20.67 12.13
C ASP A 66 6.74 -21.37 11.70
N MET A 67 7.86 -20.64 11.66
CA MET A 67 9.23 -21.14 11.47
C MET A 67 9.92 -21.44 12.81
#